data_AF-A0A7X6U700-F1
#
_entry.id   AF-A0A7X6U700-F1
#
_cell.length_a   1.000
_cell.length_b   1.000
_cell.length_c   1.000
_cell.angle_alpha   90.00
_cell.angle_beta   90.00
_cell.angle_gamma   90.00
#
_symmetry.space_group_name_H-M   'P 1'
#
loop_
_entity.id
_entity.type
_entity.pdbx_description
1 polymer ?
#
loop_
_entity_poly.entity_id
_entity_poly.type
_entity_poly.pdbx_seq_one_letter_code
_entity_poly.pdbx_strand_id
1 'polypeptide(L)'
;GVDPFVYASTFWIFDQIRRVGGLGIFCHPYWLSYSPDQAQAAYISEALTSCLLERRPFDALELLGGYHRHEVEANILQVTRYSAELARGLPLPIVGVSDAHGCETGKLFGWYYTVVFARSLDLPDLIGAVKDSFSVAVEALPGETVRVYGPFRLVKLALFLLREVFPEHDRLCAGEGSLMQSWIGEHPDGQATDRQEILARLQQAQGRCAAWLDQVFARP
;
A
#
# COMPACT_ATOMS: atom_id res chain seq x y z
N GLY A 1 -1.60 19.12 -24.74
CA GLY A 1 -0.33 18.45 -25.09
C GLY A 1 0.39 18.08 -23.80
N VAL A 2 1.43 17.24 -23.87
CA VAL A 2 2.24 16.90 -22.69
C VAL A 2 3.31 17.97 -22.47
N ASP A 3 3.46 18.47 -21.25
CA ASP A 3 4.55 19.38 -20.88
C ASP A 3 5.91 18.65 -20.99
N PRO A 4 6.84 19.11 -21.85
CA PRO A 4 8.12 18.42 -22.07
C PRO A 4 9.01 18.37 -20.82
N PHE A 5 8.97 19.41 -19.98
CA PHE A 5 9.77 19.46 -18.77
C PHE A 5 9.25 18.49 -17.72
N VAL A 6 7.93 18.46 -17.49
CA VAL A 6 7.31 17.50 -16.56
C VAL A 6 7.56 16.07 -17.03
N TYR A 7 7.42 15.79 -18.33
CA TYR A 7 7.74 14.48 -18.89
C TYR A 7 9.21 14.09 -18.67
N ALA A 8 10.15 14.94 -19.06
CA ALA A 8 11.58 14.62 -18.96
C ALA A 8 12.05 14.49 -17.51
N SER A 9 11.58 15.37 -16.62
CA SER A 9 11.91 15.29 -15.19
C SER A 9 11.36 14.03 -14.53
N THR A 10 10.13 13.62 -14.87
CA THR A 10 9.52 12.36 -14.39
C THR A 10 10.39 11.15 -14.78
N PHE A 11 10.82 11.07 -16.03
CA PHE A 11 11.72 9.99 -16.49
C PHE A 11 13.05 9.98 -15.76
N TRP A 12 13.64 11.16 -15.60
CA TRP A 12 14.92 11.30 -14.91
C TRP A 12 14.84 10.87 -13.44
N ILE A 13 13.74 11.24 -12.75
CA ILE A 13 13.48 10.85 -11.36
C ILE A 13 13.40 9.33 -11.23
N PHE A 14 12.59 8.67 -12.07
CA PHE A 14 12.50 7.21 -12.04
C PHE A 14 13.84 6.52 -12.36
N ASP A 15 14.65 7.10 -13.25
CA ASP A 15 16.00 6.61 -13.49
C ASP A 15 16.91 6.75 -12.26
N GLN A 16 16.81 7.86 -11.52
CA GLN A 16 17.59 8.02 -10.28
C GLN A 16 17.15 7.03 -9.20
N ILE A 17 15.84 6.78 -9.06
CA ILE A 17 15.32 5.77 -8.12
C ILE A 17 15.89 4.39 -8.45
N ARG A 18 15.88 3.99 -9.73
CA ARG A 18 16.44 2.71 -10.18
C ARG A 18 17.95 2.61 -9.93
N ARG A 19 18.72 3.70 -10.10
CA ARG A 19 20.19 3.71 -9.86
C ARG A 19 20.57 3.41 -8.41
N VAL A 20 19.71 3.78 -7.46
CA VAL A 20 19.94 3.50 -6.02
C VAL A 20 19.24 2.21 -5.56
N GLY A 21 18.70 1.41 -6.49
CA GLY A 21 18.02 0.15 -6.17
C GLY A 21 16.62 0.30 -5.60
N GLY A 22 15.97 1.46 -5.77
CA GLY A 22 14.61 1.70 -5.31
C GLY A 22 13.53 1.22 -6.29
N LEU A 23 12.28 1.32 -5.84
CA LEU A 23 11.07 1.03 -6.63
C LEU A 23 10.38 2.34 -7.01
N GLY A 24 10.27 2.62 -8.32
CA GLY A 24 9.51 3.76 -8.82
C GLY A 24 8.01 3.45 -8.90
N ILE A 25 7.19 4.15 -8.13
CA ILE A 25 5.72 4.00 -8.19
C ILE A 25 5.12 5.22 -8.90
N PHE A 26 4.20 4.98 -9.84
CA PHE A 26 3.37 6.05 -10.40
C PHE A 26 2.11 6.22 -9.55
N CYS A 27 2.11 7.25 -8.71
CA CYS A 27 1.13 7.46 -7.65
C CYS A 27 -0.12 8.21 -8.12
N HIS A 28 -1.27 7.76 -7.60
CA HIS A 28 -2.61 8.37 -7.68
C HIS A 28 -2.91 9.19 -8.97
N PRO A 29 -2.78 8.61 -10.19
CA PRO A 29 -2.86 9.32 -11.47
C PRO A 29 -4.20 10.03 -11.77
N TYR A 30 -5.26 9.69 -11.04
CA TYR A 30 -6.60 10.27 -11.22
C TYR A 30 -7.01 11.17 -10.04
N TRP A 31 -6.06 11.57 -9.19
CA TRP A 31 -6.36 12.52 -8.13
C TRP A 31 -6.75 13.89 -8.71
N LEU A 32 -7.82 14.45 -8.16
CA LEU A 32 -8.30 15.78 -8.50
C LEU A 32 -7.78 16.78 -7.46
N SER A 33 -7.07 17.79 -7.93
CA SER A 33 -6.70 18.93 -7.09
C SER A 33 -7.80 19.97 -7.14
N TYR A 34 -8.05 20.61 -5.99
CA TYR A 34 -8.89 21.80 -5.91
C TYR A 34 -8.01 23.02 -6.13
N SER A 35 -8.32 23.82 -7.16
CA SER A 35 -7.69 25.13 -7.33
C SER A 35 -8.31 26.17 -6.38
N PRO A 36 -7.67 27.33 -6.18
CA PRO A 36 -8.18 28.39 -5.29
C PRO A 36 -9.59 28.91 -5.62
N ASP A 37 -10.03 28.74 -6.87
CA ASP A 37 -11.36 29.07 -7.38
C ASP A 37 -12.36 27.89 -7.29
N GLN A 38 -12.02 26.81 -6.56
CA GLN A 38 -12.82 25.59 -6.39
C GLN A 38 -13.08 24.81 -7.67
N ALA A 39 -12.38 25.10 -8.78
CA ALA A 39 -12.43 24.23 -9.94
C ALA A 39 -11.68 22.92 -9.63
N GLN A 40 -12.34 21.78 -9.88
CA GLN A 40 -11.66 20.49 -9.83
C GLN A 40 -10.88 20.31 -11.13
N ALA A 41 -9.58 20.07 -11.01
CA ALA A 41 -8.74 19.71 -12.14
C ALA A 41 -7.90 18.49 -11.80
N ALA A 42 -7.70 17.60 -12.77
CA ALA A 42 -6.76 16.50 -12.61
C ALA A 42 -5.37 17.06 -12.30
N TYR A 43 -4.79 16.62 -11.18
CA TYR A 43 -3.44 17.05 -10.78
C TYR A 43 -2.41 16.66 -11.85
N ILE A 44 -2.55 15.45 -12.39
CA ILE A 44 -1.79 14.98 -13.56
C ILE A 44 -2.72 15.00 -14.77
N SER A 45 -2.31 15.70 -15.83
CA SER A 45 -3.10 15.74 -17.07
C SER A 45 -3.27 14.32 -17.67
N GLU A 46 -4.45 14.02 -18.22
CA GLU A 46 -4.71 12.71 -18.83
C GLU A 46 -3.75 12.39 -19.98
N ALA A 47 -3.29 13.41 -20.71
CA ALA A 47 -2.28 13.27 -21.76
C ALA A 47 -0.94 12.77 -21.19
N LEU A 48 -0.50 13.31 -20.05
CA LEU A 48 0.70 12.85 -19.36
C LEU A 48 0.50 11.45 -18.78
N THR A 49 -0.64 11.18 -18.13
CA THR A 49 -0.98 9.85 -17.60
C THR A 49 -0.92 8.80 -18.71
N SER A 50 -1.55 9.04 -19.86
CA SER A 50 -1.51 8.11 -20.99
C SER A 50 -0.10 7.91 -21.53
N CYS A 51 0.69 8.99 -21.62
CA CYS A 51 2.09 8.92 -22.05
C CYS A 51 2.95 8.08 -21.08
N LEU A 52 2.78 8.27 -19.77
CA LEU A 52 3.51 7.51 -18.75
C LEU A 52 3.09 6.03 -18.72
N LEU A 53 1.80 5.71 -18.85
CA LEU A 53 1.32 4.33 -18.94
C LEU A 53 1.85 3.60 -20.20
N GLU A 54 1.96 4.32 -21.33
CA GLU A 54 2.50 3.78 -22.57
C GLU A 54 4.02 3.58 -22.51
N ARG A 55 4.75 4.56 -21.98
CA ARG A 55 6.22 4.55 -21.98
C ARG A 55 6.84 3.87 -20.77
N ARG A 56 6.08 3.73 -19.68
CA ARG A 56 6.42 2.99 -18.45
C ARG A 56 7.78 3.35 -17.85
N PRO A 57 8.02 4.62 -17.50
CA PRO A 57 9.25 4.98 -16.79
C PRO A 57 9.27 4.45 -15.34
N PHE A 58 8.11 4.13 -14.78
CA PHE A 58 7.91 3.60 -13.44
C PHE A 58 8.00 2.07 -13.39
N ASP A 59 8.24 1.51 -12.21
CA ASP A 59 8.29 0.07 -11.96
C ASP A 59 6.91 -0.51 -11.58
N ALA A 60 6.07 0.27 -10.89
CA ALA A 60 4.71 -0.14 -10.51
C ALA A 60 3.69 1.01 -10.60
N LEU A 61 2.43 0.66 -10.86
CA LEU A 61 1.28 1.56 -10.82
C LEU A 61 0.64 1.51 -9.43
N GLU A 62 0.37 2.65 -8.83
CA GLU A 62 -0.57 2.74 -7.72
C GLU A 62 -1.98 2.52 -8.25
N LEU A 63 -2.45 1.27 -8.16
CA LEU A 63 -3.77 0.89 -8.66
C LEU A 63 -4.86 1.37 -7.72
N LEU A 64 -4.61 1.30 -6.42
CA LEU A 64 -5.47 1.84 -5.37
C LEU A 64 -4.69 2.89 -4.60
N GLY A 65 -5.19 4.11 -4.63
CA GLY A 65 -4.63 5.23 -3.88
C GLY A 65 -5.44 5.59 -2.66
N GLY A 66 -4.84 6.47 -1.85
CA GLY A 66 -5.39 6.97 -0.60
C GLY A 66 -6.49 8.01 -0.78
N TYR A 67 -7.65 7.57 -1.25
CA TYR A 67 -8.79 8.46 -1.46
C TYR A 67 -9.82 8.36 -0.34
N HIS A 68 -10.34 9.50 0.10
CA HIS A 68 -11.50 9.51 0.98
C HIS A 68 -12.73 8.95 0.26
N ARG A 69 -13.78 8.60 1.01
CA ARG A 69 -15.02 8.05 0.44
C ARG A 69 -15.66 8.94 -0.63
N HIS A 70 -15.51 10.26 -0.51
CA HIS A 70 -16.04 11.21 -1.48
C HIS A 70 -15.16 11.35 -2.74
N GLU A 71 -13.98 10.73 -2.74
CA GLU A 71 -12.99 10.73 -3.84
C GLU A 71 -12.85 9.33 -4.47
N VAL A 72 -13.68 8.35 -4.08
CA VAL A 72 -13.59 6.94 -4.51
C VAL A 72 -13.62 6.77 -6.04
N GLU A 73 -14.21 7.71 -6.76
CA GLU A 73 -14.22 7.74 -8.22
C GLU A 73 -12.81 7.66 -8.82
N ALA A 74 -11.80 8.23 -8.17
CA ALA A 74 -10.42 8.14 -8.65
C ALA A 74 -9.90 6.69 -8.64
N ASN A 75 -10.19 5.89 -7.61
CA ASN A 75 -9.86 4.46 -7.59
C ASN A 75 -10.66 3.67 -8.65
N ILE A 76 -11.93 4.02 -8.90
CA ILE A 76 -12.74 3.40 -9.95
C ILE A 76 -12.10 3.64 -11.34
N LEU A 77 -11.66 4.87 -11.60
CA LEU A 77 -10.97 5.22 -12.85
C LEU A 77 -9.63 4.48 -12.99
N GLN A 78 -8.86 4.37 -11.90
CA GLN A 78 -7.60 3.60 -11.90
C GLN A 78 -7.81 2.13 -12.24
N VAL A 79 -8.77 1.46 -11.59
CA VAL A 79 -9.09 0.05 -11.84
C VAL A 79 -9.61 -0.16 -13.27
N THR A 80 -10.45 0.75 -13.75
CA THR A 80 -10.97 0.70 -15.12
C THR A 80 -9.85 0.90 -16.13
N ARG A 81 -8.95 1.87 -15.91
CA ARG A 81 -7.82 2.13 -16.80
C ARG A 81 -6.86 0.94 -16.82
N TYR A 82 -6.52 0.39 -15.67
CA TYR A 82 -5.67 -0.80 -15.57
C TYR A 82 -6.26 -2.00 -16.34
N SER A 83 -7.57 -2.21 -16.23
CA SER A 83 -8.26 -3.27 -16.98
C SER A 83 -8.18 -3.06 -18.49
N ALA A 84 -8.27 -1.80 -18.96
CA ALA A 84 -8.10 -1.46 -20.37
C ALA A 84 -6.66 -1.70 -20.86
N GLU A 85 -5.64 -1.38 -20.05
CA GLU A 85 -4.25 -1.68 -20.39
C GLU A 85 -4.00 -3.21 -20.42
N LEU A 86 -4.54 -3.97 -19.47
CA LEU A 86 -4.47 -5.44 -19.50
C LEU A 86 -5.08 -6.02 -20.79
N ALA A 87 -6.24 -5.53 -21.22
CA ALA A 87 -6.90 -5.96 -22.46
C ALA A 87 -6.07 -5.66 -23.72
N ARG A 88 -5.16 -4.66 -23.65
CA ARG A 88 -4.21 -4.33 -24.71
C ARG A 88 -2.93 -5.18 -24.67
N GLY A 89 -2.86 -6.18 -23.79
CA GLY A 89 -1.67 -7.02 -23.61
C GLY A 89 -0.54 -6.31 -22.85
N LEU A 90 -0.89 -5.31 -22.05
CA LEU A 90 0.04 -4.44 -21.34
C LEU A 90 -0.08 -4.67 -19.82
N PRO A 91 0.37 -5.81 -19.26
CA PRO A 91 0.40 -6.01 -17.81
C PRO A 91 1.33 -4.98 -17.16
N LEU A 92 0.90 -4.49 -16.00
CA LEU A 92 1.61 -3.53 -15.17
C LEU A 92 1.71 -4.12 -13.76
N PRO A 93 2.90 -4.10 -13.13
CA PRO A 93 3.01 -4.30 -11.69
C PRO A 93 2.15 -3.29 -10.95
N ILE A 94 1.50 -3.72 -9.86
CA ILE A 94 0.56 -2.88 -9.11
C ILE A 94 0.84 -2.86 -7.61
N VAL A 95 0.46 -1.76 -6.99
CA VAL A 95 0.43 -1.58 -5.54
C VAL A 95 -0.87 -0.90 -5.12
N GLY A 96 -1.29 -1.14 -3.88
CA GLY A 96 -2.25 -0.32 -3.15
C GLY A 96 -1.54 0.48 -2.06
N VAL A 97 -1.83 1.77 -1.97
CA VAL A 97 -1.18 2.72 -1.06
C VAL A 97 -2.26 3.55 -0.35
N SER A 98 -2.13 3.70 0.96
CA SER A 98 -3.14 4.40 1.77
C SER A 98 -3.10 5.92 1.66
N ASP A 99 -1.96 6.50 1.26
CA ASP A 99 -1.62 7.93 1.36
C ASP A 99 -2.08 8.56 2.69
N ALA A 100 -1.97 7.78 3.77
CA ALA A 100 -2.47 8.16 5.06
C ALA A 100 -1.55 9.21 5.69
N HIS A 101 -2.11 10.37 6.00
CA HIS A 101 -1.40 11.48 6.66
C HIS A 101 -1.43 11.37 8.20
N GLY A 102 -1.80 10.20 8.72
CA GLY A 102 -1.93 9.88 10.14
C GLY A 102 -2.49 8.46 10.34
N CYS A 103 -2.43 7.93 11.56
CA CYS A 103 -2.94 6.60 11.92
C CYS A 103 -4.06 6.65 12.97
N GLU A 104 -4.33 7.83 13.53
CA GLU A 104 -5.18 8.08 14.69
C GLU A 104 -6.63 8.47 14.33
N THR A 105 -6.88 8.85 13.08
CA THR A 105 -8.21 9.36 12.66
C THR A 105 -9.17 8.26 12.23
N GLY A 106 -8.68 7.02 12.07
CA GLY A 106 -9.44 5.92 11.46
C GLY A 106 -9.73 6.10 9.96
N LYS A 107 -9.07 7.09 9.32
CA LYS A 107 -9.24 7.39 7.89
C LYS A 107 -7.96 7.07 7.14
N LEU A 108 -8.12 6.53 5.92
CA LEU A 108 -7.05 6.20 4.97
C LEU A 108 -6.09 5.09 5.43
N PHE A 109 -5.51 5.19 6.64
CA PHE A 109 -4.61 4.20 7.19
C PHE A 109 -5.30 2.83 7.28
N GLY A 110 -4.73 1.83 6.62
CA GLY A 110 -5.30 0.48 6.50
C GLY A 110 -6.47 0.34 5.52
N TRP A 111 -6.96 1.42 4.91
CA TRP A 111 -8.05 1.33 3.91
C TRP A 111 -7.54 0.78 2.58
N TYR A 112 -6.31 1.13 2.19
CA TYR A 112 -5.68 0.67 0.97
C TYR A 112 -4.26 0.23 1.27
N TYR A 113 -3.87 -0.95 0.79
CA TYR A 113 -2.54 -1.49 1.02
C TYR A 113 -2.18 -2.54 -0.02
N THR A 114 -0.94 -2.99 0.02
CA THR A 114 -0.41 -4.04 -0.85
C THR A 114 -0.14 -5.30 -0.04
N VAL A 115 -0.57 -6.45 -0.54
CA VAL A 115 -0.01 -7.74 -0.10
C VAL A 115 1.05 -8.16 -1.11
N VAL A 116 2.30 -8.27 -0.65
CA VAL A 116 3.45 -8.66 -1.48
C VAL A 116 3.84 -10.10 -1.15
N PHE A 117 3.96 -10.94 -2.16
CA PHE A 117 4.37 -12.33 -2.04
C PHE A 117 5.86 -12.47 -2.36
N ALA A 118 6.70 -12.07 -1.40
CA ALA A 118 8.16 -12.10 -1.51
C ALA A 118 8.78 -13.29 -0.77
N ARG A 119 10.05 -13.59 -1.08
CA ARG A 119 10.81 -14.68 -0.43
C ARG A 119 11.25 -14.31 1.00
N SER A 120 11.44 -13.02 1.25
CA SER A 120 11.84 -12.48 2.53
C SER A 120 11.29 -11.06 2.70
N LEU A 121 11.56 -10.45 3.86
CA LEU A 121 11.25 -9.05 4.15
C LEU A 121 12.35 -8.09 3.71
N ASP A 122 13.42 -8.59 3.08
CA ASP A 122 14.51 -7.75 2.60
C ASP A 122 14.04 -6.88 1.43
N LEU A 123 14.45 -5.62 1.42
CA LEU A 123 14.00 -4.64 0.43
C LEU A 123 14.17 -5.12 -1.03
N PRO A 124 15.29 -5.72 -1.46
CA PRO A 124 15.43 -6.20 -2.84
C PRO A 124 14.41 -7.29 -3.21
N ASP A 125 14.06 -8.17 -2.27
CA ASP A 125 13.09 -9.24 -2.51
C ASP A 125 11.67 -8.67 -2.63
N LEU A 126 11.31 -7.67 -1.82
CA LEU A 126 10.04 -6.96 -1.92
C LEU A 126 9.91 -6.23 -3.27
N ILE A 127 10.96 -5.51 -3.68
CA ILE A 127 11.00 -4.79 -4.96
C ILE A 127 10.89 -5.77 -6.13
N GLY A 128 11.66 -6.86 -6.10
CA GLY A 128 11.61 -7.90 -7.12
C GLY A 128 10.22 -8.52 -7.23
N ALA A 129 9.62 -8.89 -6.10
CA ALA A 129 8.27 -9.46 -6.07
C ALA A 129 7.23 -8.52 -6.68
N VAL A 130 7.24 -7.23 -6.34
CA VAL A 130 6.31 -6.27 -6.96
C VAL A 130 6.53 -6.22 -8.47
N LYS A 131 7.77 -6.02 -8.92
CA LYS A 131 8.11 -5.90 -10.36
C LYS A 131 7.73 -7.13 -11.17
N ASP A 132 7.85 -8.31 -10.57
CA ASP A 132 7.47 -9.59 -11.17
C ASP A 132 5.95 -9.88 -11.04
N SER A 133 5.16 -8.89 -10.62
CA SER A 133 3.71 -8.98 -10.42
C SER A 133 3.28 -10.00 -9.36
N PHE A 134 4.12 -10.24 -8.36
CA PHE A 134 3.80 -10.99 -7.13
C PHE A 134 3.25 -10.07 -6.03
N SER A 135 2.31 -9.21 -6.40
CA SER A 135 1.60 -8.31 -5.48
C SER A 135 0.11 -8.22 -5.84
N VAL A 136 -0.70 -7.86 -4.86
CA VAL A 136 -2.10 -7.47 -5.06
C VAL A 136 -2.38 -6.17 -4.31
N ALA A 137 -3.22 -5.32 -4.90
CA ALA A 137 -3.75 -4.13 -4.25
C ALA A 137 -5.06 -4.48 -3.53
N VAL A 138 -5.18 -4.08 -2.26
CA VAL A 138 -6.33 -4.37 -1.41
C VAL A 138 -7.03 -3.07 -1.04
N GLU A 139 -8.36 -3.07 -1.17
CA GLU A 139 -9.27 -2.05 -0.65
C GLU A 139 -10.10 -2.67 0.48
N ALA A 140 -9.91 -2.17 1.69
CA ALA A 140 -10.56 -2.61 2.92
C ALA A 140 -11.25 -1.43 3.61
N LEU A 141 -12.21 -0.82 2.90
CA LEU A 141 -12.98 0.30 3.44
C LEU A 141 -13.79 -0.14 4.68
N PRO A 142 -13.85 0.68 5.75
CA PRO A 142 -14.57 0.32 6.96
C PRO A 142 -16.04 -0.01 6.70
N GLY A 143 -16.53 -1.15 7.20
CA GLY A 143 -17.93 -1.56 7.04
C GLY A 143 -18.30 -2.06 5.62
N GLU A 144 -17.32 -2.22 4.72
CA GLU A 144 -17.51 -2.80 3.40
C GLU A 144 -16.85 -4.17 3.25
N THR A 145 -17.21 -4.87 2.18
CA THR A 145 -16.50 -6.09 1.79
C THR A 145 -15.15 -5.73 1.17
N VAL A 146 -14.10 -6.45 1.57
CA VAL A 146 -12.75 -6.27 1.03
C VAL A 146 -12.71 -6.60 -0.46
N ARG A 147 -12.08 -5.74 -1.25
CA ARG A 147 -11.84 -5.94 -2.69
C ARG A 147 -10.34 -6.10 -2.92
N VAL A 148 -9.97 -7.05 -3.77
CA VAL A 148 -8.56 -7.38 -4.06
C VAL A 148 -8.36 -7.44 -5.56
N TYR A 149 -7.33 -6.74 -6.04
CA TYR A 149 -7.02 -6.61 -7.45
C TYR A 149 -5.59 -7.07 -7.74
N GLY A 150 -5.41 -7.80 -8.85
CA GLY A 150 -4.12 -8.33 -9.30
C GLY A 150 -4.27 -9.65 -10.04
N PRO A 151 -3.18 -10.42 -10.21
CA PRO A 151 -3.23 -11.72 -10.87
C PRO A 151 -4.21 -12.67 -10.18
N PHE A 152 -5.10 -13.31 -10.96
CA PHE A 152 -6.22 -14.10 -10.43
C PHE A 152 -5.81 -15.15 -9.38
N ARG A 153 -4.67 -15.83 -9.58
CA ARG A 153 -4.16 -16.82 -8.60
C ARG A 153 -3.80 -16.16 -7.27
N LEU A 154 -3.17 -14.98 -7.30
CA LEU A 154 -2.78 -14.25 -6.11
C LEU A 154 -3.97 -13.61 -5.41
N VAL A 155 -4.98 -13.14 -6.16
CA VAL A 155 -6.25 -12.66 -5.60
C VAL A 155 -6.91 -13.75 -4.76
N LYS A 156 -6.99 -14.99 -5.26
CA LYS A 156 -7.54 -16.12 -4.48
C LYS A 156 -6.77 -16.37 -3.18
N LEU A 157 -5.44 -16.34 -3.25
CA LEU A 157 -4.59 -16.54 -2.08
C LEU A 157 -4.77 -15.39 -1.08
N ALA A 158 -4.71 -14.15 -1.53
CA ALA A 158 -4.90 -12.97 -0.69
C ALA A 158 -6.26 -12.99 0.01
N LEU A 159 -7.35 -13.31 -0.69
CA LEU A 159 -8.69 -13.42 -0.08
C LEU A 159 -8.75 -14.52 0.99
N PHE A 160 -8.04 -15.63 0.81
CA PHE A 160 -7.90 -16.66 1.85
C PHE A 160 -7.10 -16.11 3.05
N LEU A 161 -5.95 -15.48 2.81
CA LEU A 161 -5.11 -14.92 3.87
C LEU A 161 -5.89 -13.87 4.68
N LEU A 162 -6.58 -12.96 4.01
CA LEU A 162 -7.40 -11.91 4.61
C LEU A 162 -8.51 -12.46 5.51
N ARG A 163 -9.06 -13.63 5.17
CA ARG A 163 -10.16 -14.24 5.92
C ARG A 163 -9.68 -15.15 7.04
N GLU A 164 -8.64 -15.95 6.80
CA GLU A 164 -8.26 -17.07 7.68
C GLU A 164 -6.98 -16.82 8.46
N VAL A 165 -6.13 -15.87 8.03
CA VAL A 165 -4.78 -15.68 8.59
C VAL A 165 -4.62 -14.28 9.18
N PHE A 166 -4.90 -13.24 8.40
CA PHE A 166 -4.65 -11.86 8.81
C PHE A 166 -5.41 -11.42 10.07
N PRO A 167 -6.65 -11.87 10.37
CA PRO A 167 -7.32 -11.47 11.60
C PRO A 167 -6.54 -11.83 12.88
N GLU A 168 -5.90 -12.99 12.92
CA GLU A 168 -5.10 -13.41 14.07
C GLU A 168 -3.70 -12.75 14.06
N HIS A 169 -3.08 -12.62 12.89
CA HIS A 169 -1.86 -11.82 12.72
C HIS A 169 -2.04 -10.39 13.27
N ASP A 170 -3.09 -9.70 12.83
CA ASP A 170 -3.35 -8.31 13.19
C ASP A 170 -3.69 -8.19 14.68
N ARG A 171 -4.37 -9.19 15.27
CA ARG A 171 -4.61 -9.25 16.71
C ARG A 171 -3.30 -9.33 17.50
N LEU A 172 -2.33 -10.13 17.05
CA LEU A 172 -1.01 -10.22 17.68
C LEU A 172 -0.24 -8.90 17.54
N CYS A 173 -0.24 -8.30 16.35
CA CYS A 173 0.38 -7.00 16.09
C CYS A 173 -0.27 -5.87 16.91
N ALA A 174 -1.59 -5.85 17.08
CA ALA A 174 -2.30 -4.85 17.86
C ALA A 174 -1.91 -4.90 19.35
N GLY A 175 -1.65 -6.11 19.88
CA GLY A 175 -1.14 -6.28 21.24
C GLY A 175 0.24 -5.65 21.42
N GLU A 176 1.15 -5.89 20.48
CA GLU A 176 2.49 -5.28 20.48
C GLU A 176 2.41 -3.75 20.31
N GLY A 177 1.62 -3.26 19.36
CA GLY A 177 1.41 -1.82 19.14
C GLY A 177 0.83 -1.10 20.36
N SER A 178 -0.07 -1.75 21.11
CA SER A 178 -0.62 -1.20 22.36
C SER A 178 0.45 -1.06 23.45
N LEU A 179 1.39 -2.01 23.54
CA LEU A 179 2.54 -1.93 24.44
C LEU A 179 3.51 -0.82 24.02
N MET A 180 3.75 -0.66 22.71
CA MET A 180 4.59 0.43 22.18
C MET A 180 3.98 1.81 22.49
N GLN A 181 2.66 1.98 22.31
CA GLN A 181 1.97 3.21 22.69
C GLN A 181 2.06 3.48 24.19
N SER A 182 1.89 2.44 25.01
CA SER A 182 2.01 2.53 26.47
C SER A 182 3.43 2.90 26.92
N TRP A 183 4.45 2.49 26.17
CA TRP A 183 5.85 2.83 26.41
C TRP A 183 6.17 4.30 26.07
N ILE A 184 5.61 4.82 24.98
CA ILE A 184 5.83 6.20 24.48
C ILE A 184 5.01 7.23 25.28
N GLY A 185 3.81 6.87 25.74
CA GLY A 185 2.93 7.78 26.47
C GLY A 185 3.45 8.15 27.87
N GLU A 186 3.39 9.43 28.22
CA GLU A 186 3.37 9.87 29.62
C GLU A 186 1.93 9.73 30.14
N HIS A 187 1.74 9.09 31.29
CA HIS A 187 0.41 8.88 31.85
C HIS A 187 -0.22 10.21 32.31
N PRO A 188 -1.50 10.48 32.00
CA PRO A 188 -2.21 11.67 32.49
C PRO A 188 -2.17 11.84 34.01
N ASP A 189 -2.00 10.72 34.73
CA ASP A 189 -2.15 10.65 36.19
C ASP A 189 -0.82 10.69 36.95
N GLY A 190 0.32 10.88 36.28
CA GLY A 190 1.63 10.92 36.94
C GLY A 190 2.04 9.62 37.64
N GLN A 191 1.28 8.53 37.47
CA GLN A 191 1.68 7.21 37.92
C GLN A 191 2.82 6.72 37.03
N ALA A 192 3.93 6.35 37.67
CA ALA A 192 5.03 5.70 36.99
C ALA A 192 4.51 4.40 36.37
N THR A 193 4.35 4.40 35.06
CA THR A 193 4.31 3.16 34.30
C THR A 193 5.62 2.46 34.60
N ASP A 194 5.57 1.21 35.06
CA ASP A 194 6.79 0.42 35.12
C ASP A 194 7.21 0.14 33.67
N ARG A 195 7.99 1.08 33.12
CA ARG A 195 8.59 0.97 31.80
C ARG A 195 9.31 -0.37 31.73
N GLN A 196 10.02 -0.77 32.77
CA GLN A 196 10.75 -2.04 32.78
C GLN A 196 9.82 -3.25 32.61
N GLU A 197 8.61 -3.22 33.18
CA GLU A 197 7.57 -4.21 32.93
C GLU A 197 7.08 -4.19 31.47
N ILE A 198 6.79 -3.01 30.90
CA ILE A 198 6.37 -2.90 29.49
C ILE A 198 7.46 -3.40 28.55
N LEU A 199 8.72 -3.06 28.81
CA LEU A 199 9.86 -3.52 28.03
C LEU A 199 9.99 -5.04 28.10
N ALA A 200 9.82 -5.65 29.27
CA ALA A 200 9.82 -7.09 29.42
C ALA A 200 8.67 -7.75 28.61
N ARG A 201 7.48 -7.14 28.60
CA ARG A 201 6.35 -7.61 27.78
C ARG A 201 6.60 -7.45 26.28
N LEU A 202 7.23 -6.36 25.85
CA LEU A 202 7.65 -6.15 24.45
C LEU A 202 8.67 -7.21 24.01
N GLN A 203 9.67 -7.49 24.86
CA GLN A 203 10.65 -8.56 24.61
C GLN A 203 9.99 -9.93 24.49
N GLN A 204 8.95 -10.21 25.27
CA GLN A 204 8.16 -11.44 25.16
C GLN A 204 7.28 -11.49 23.90
N ALA A 205 6.85 -10.34 23.37
CA ALA A 205 6.05 -10.25 22.16
C ALA A 205 6.90 -10.41 20.89
N GLN A 206 8.19 -10.09 20.96
CA GLN A 206 9.10 -10.12 19.82
C GLN A 206 9.09 -11.49 19.12
N GLY A 207 8.88 -11.49 17.81
CA GLY A 207 8.88 -12.70 16.98
C GLY A 207 7.63 -13.58 17.09
N ARG A 208 6.64 -13.20 17.90
CA ARG A 208 5.41 -14.00 18.10
C ARG A 208 4.60 -14.18 16.83
N CYS A 209 4.48 -13.15 15.99
CA CYS A 209 3.78 -13.25 14.70
C CYS A 209 4.48 -14.24 13.77
N ALA A 210 5.81 -14.18 13.66
CA ALA A 210 6.59 -15.11 12.84
C ALA A 210 6.44 -16.56 13.34
N ALA A 211 6.61 -16.79 14.64
CA ALA A 211 6.45 -18.11 15.24
C ALA A 211 5.03 -18.68 15.06
N TRP A 212 4.01 -17.83 15.12
CA TRP A 212 2.63 -18.22 14.85
C TRP A 212 2.41 -18.57 13.37
N LEU A 213 2.90 -17.75 12.44
CA LEU A 213 2.84 -18.03 11.00
C LEU A 213 3.54 -19.35 10.64
N ASP A 214 4.72 -19.61 11.24
CA ASP A 214 5.41 -20.89 11.08
C ASP A 214 4.52 -22.05 11.51
N GLN A 215 3.80 -21.95 12.63
CA GLN A 215 2.88 -23.00 13.07
C GLN A 215 1.68 -23.19 12.13
N VAL A 216 1.15 -22.10 11.57
CA VAL A 216 0.01 -22.11 10.63
C VAL A 216 0.41 -22.80 9.32
N PHE A 217 1.60 -22.51 8.80
CA PHE A 217 2.06 -22.99 7.50
C PHE A 217 2.99 -24.22 7.55
N ALA A 218 3.45 -24.66 8.73
CA ALA A 218 4.29 -25.86 8.89
C ALA A 218 3.50 -27.18 8.86
N ARG A 219 2.16 -27.18 8.75
CA ARG A 219 1.39 -28.42 8.68
C ARG A 219 1.34 -28.96 7.24
N PRO A 220 1.74 -30.22 7.02
CA PRO A 220 1.71 -30.86 5.69
C PRO A 220 0.29 -31.05 5.16
#